data_AF-A0A7C5L6C0-F1
#
_entry.id   AF-A0A7C5L6C0-F1
#
_cell.length_a   1.000
_cell.length_b   1.000
_cell.length_c   1.000
_cell.angle_alpha   90.00
_cell.angle_beta   90.00
_cell.angle_gamma   90.00
#
_symmetry.space_group_name_H-M   'P 1'
#
loop_
_entity.id
_entity.type
_entity.pdbx_description
1 polymer ?
#
loop_
_entity_poly.entity_id
_entity_poly.type
_entity_poly.pdbx_seq_one_letter_code
_entity_poly.pdbx_strand_id
1 'polypeptide(L)'
;MHQNESRSVSDLGQARVLGGVASILLVLGIVPSVDPMLGIVGFVLLLVSLKQISDIVQQPEIFKNALIATIVGIVGAVAAIVFGGAAIMSLFTNGFSQFDIVRTFVSILLALVVVWVALVVSSMFLRKSLNLTANVLGIGLFRTAGLLILIGAILTIILVER
;
A
#
# COMPACT_ATOMS: atom_id res chain seq x y z
N MET A 1 6.20 -27.43 -27.88
CA MET A 1 5.73 -26.05 -27.60
C MET A 1 4.47 -26.02 -26.73
N HIS A 2 3.52 -26.96 -26.88
CA HIS A 2 2.29 -27.01 -26.06
C HIS A 2 2.44 -27.24 -24.53
N GLN A 3 3.53 -27.86 -24.04
CA GLN A 3 3.72 -28.07 -22.58
C GLN A 3 4.14 -26.80 -21.83
N ASN A 4 4.67 -25.79 -22.51
CA ASN A 4 5.10 -24.54 -21.87
C ASN A 4 3.92 -23.58 -21.68
N GLU A 5 2.95 -23.60 -22.59
CA GLU A 5 1.70 -22.85 -22.47
C GLU A 5 0.81 -23.38 -21.34
N SER A 6 0.70 -24.72 -21.17
CA SER A 6 -0.12 -25.28 -20.09
C SER A 6 0.43 -24.98 -18.68
N ARG A 7 1.77 -24.93 -18.54
CA ARG A 7 2.43 -24.50 -17.29
C ARG A 7 2.19 -23.02 -16.99
N SER A 8 2.39 -22.15 -17.98
CA SER A 8 2.15 -20.71 -17.84
C SER A 8 0.71 -20.38 -17.44
N VAL A 9 -0.29 -21.03 -18.04
CA VAL A 9 -1.72 -20.81 -17.71
C VAL A 9 -2.05 -21.31 -16.30
N SER A 10 -1.48 -22.44 -15.87
CA SER A 10 -1.63 -22.97 -14.51
C SER A 10 -1.00 -22.04 -13.47
N ASP A 11 0.21 -21.53 -13.74
CA ASP A 11 0.92 -20.63 -12.83
C ASP A 11 0.23 -19.26 -12.72
N LEU A 12 -0.36 -18.75 -13.82
CA LEU A 12 -1.22 -17.56 -13.79
C LEU A 12 -2.48 -17.78 -12.94
N GLY A 13 -3.08 -18.97 -13.03
CA GLY A 13 -4.22 -19.35 -12.20
C GLY A 13 -3.87 -19.35 -10.71
N GLN A 14 -2.75 -19.98 -10.35
CA GLN A 14 -2.25 -19.97 -8.97
C GLN A 14 -1.95 -18.56 -8.47
N ALA A 15 -1.28 -17.73 -9.26
CA ALA A 15 -0.94 -16.38 -8.86
C ALA A 15 -2.21 -15.52 -8.59
N ARG A 16 -3.27 -15.72 -9.38
CA ARG A 16 -4.58 -15.06 -9.16
C ARG A 16 -5.29 -15.55 -7.91
N VAL A 17 -5.30 -16.87 -7.66
CA VAL A 17 -5.87 -17.44 -6.44
C VAL A 17 -5.10 -16.94 -5.22
N LEU A 18 -3.76 -16.93 -5.28
CA LEU A 18 -2.89 -16.40 -4.23
C LEU A 18 -3.19 -14.91 -3.96
N GLY A 19 -3.37 -14.12 -5.01
CA GLY A 19 -3.76 -12.70 -4.90
C GLY A 19 -5.16 -12.51 -4.28
N GLY A 20 -6.11 -13.40 -4.58
CA GLY A 20 -7.44 -13.41 -3.96
C GLY A 20 -7.42 -13.82 -2.49
N VAL A 21 -6.60 -14.81 -2.13
CA VAL A 21 -6.40 -15.21 -0.72
C VAL A 21 -5.71 -14.08 0.04
N ALA A 22 -4.71 -13.43 -0.58
CA ALA A 22 -4.01 -12.29 0.00
C ALA A 22 -4.93 -11.10 0.29
N SER A 23 -5.86 -10.76 -0.60
CA SER A 23 -6.79 -9.65 -0.38
C SER A 23 -7.78 -9.94 0.76
N ILE A 24 -8.25 -11.18 0.88
CA ILE A 24 -9.11 -11.60 1.99
C ILE A 24 -8.34 -11.51 3.32
N LEU A 25 -7.10 -12.02 3.36
CA LEU A 25 -6.25 -11.95 4.54
C LEU A 25 -5.93 -10.51 4.95
N LEU A 26 -5.69 -9.63 3.98
CA LEU A 26 -5.45 -8.20 4.22
C LEU A 26 -6.68 -7.51 4.83
N VAL A 27 -7.88 -7.79 4.29
CA VAL A 27 -9.13 -7.23 4.82
C VAL A 27 -9.42 -7.76 6.22
N LEU A 28 -9.21 -9.06 6.45
CA LEU A 28 -9.34 -9.64 7.78
C LEU A 28 -8.35 -9.03 8.77
N GLY A 29 -7.12 -8.72 8.36
CA GLY A 29 -6.12 -8.07 9.20
C GLY A 29 -6.51 -6.68 9.75
N ILE A 30 -7.56 -6.05 9.22
CA ILE A 30 -8.10 -4.77 9.73
C ILE A 30 -9.02 -5.00 10.94
N VAL A 31 -9.55 -6.22 11.10
CA VAL A 31 -10.48 -6.54 12.20
C VAL A 31 -9.69 -6.62 13.52
N PRO A 32 -10.03 -5.81 14.55
CA PRO A 32 -9.29 -5.78 15.82
C PRO A 32 -9.25 -7.12 16.57
N SER A 33 -10.13 -8.05 16.21
CA SER A 33 -10.24 -9.39 16.81
C SER A 33 -9.24 -10.40 16.26
N VAL A 34 -8.58 -10.13 15.13
CA VAL A 34 -7.56 -11.03 14.54
C VAL A 34 -6.18 -10.43 14.72
N ASP A 35 -5.22 -11.33 14.97
CA ASP A 35 -3.83 -10.96 15.23
C ASP A 35 -3.25 -10.15 14.04
N PRO A 36 -2.59 -9.01 14.30
CA PRO A 36 -1.97 -8.18 13.26
C PRO A 36 -0.98 -8.94 12.37
N MET A 37 -0.40 -10.06 12.84
CA MET A 37 0.44 -10.94 12.03
C MET A 37 -0.28 -11.44 10.77
N LEU A 38 -1.60 -11.63 10.81
CA LEU A 38 -2.37 -12.11 9.67
C LEU A 38 -2.35 -11.12 8.49
N GLY A 39 -2.42 -9.83 8.79
CA GLY A 39 -2.32 -8.77 7.78
C GLY A 39 -0.95 -8.74 7.11
N ILE A 40 0.12 -8.98 7.89
CA ILE A 40 1.49 -9.06 7.36
C ILE A 40 1.61 -10.25 6.41
N VAL A 41 1.08 -11.41 6.77
CA VAL A 41 1.08 -12.61 5.90
C VAL A 41 0.30 -12.34 4.62
N GLY A 42 -0.90 -11.74 4.71
CA GLY A 42 -1.69 -11.34 3.55
C GLY A 42 -0.92 -10.38 2.63
N PHE A 43 -0.22 -9.41 3.19
CA PHE A 43 0.57 -8.45 2.43
C PHE A 43 1.80 -9.08 1.75
N VAL A 44 2.50 -9.99 2.43
CA VAL A 44 3.61 -10.74 1.82
C VAL A 44 3.10 -11.61 0.67
N LEU A 45 1.98 -12.31 0.85
CA LEU A 45 1.36 -13.11 -0.22
C LEU A 45 0.92 -12.25 -1.41
N LEU A 46 0.45 -11.02 -1.18
CA LEU A 46 0.14 -10.05 -2.25
C LEU A 46 1.38 -9.75 -3.10
N LEU A 47 2.53 -9.49 -2.45
CA LEU A 47 3.80 -9.25 -3.15
C LEU A 47 4.27 -10.48 -3.91
N VAL A 48 4.12 -11.68 -3.34
CA VAL A 48 4.47 -12.94 -4.02
C VAL A 48 3.58 -13.16 -5.25
N SER A 49 2.29 -12.88 -5.16
CA SER A 49 1.34 -12.94 -6.30
C SER A 49 1.77 -11.96 -7.41
N LEU A 50 2.07 -10.71 -7.07
CA LEU A 50 2.56 -9.71 -8.02
C LEU A 50 3.88 -10.11 -8.66
N LYS A 51 4.78 -10.75 -7.90
CA LYS A 51 6.04 -11.29 -8.43
C LYS A 51 5.79 -12.40 -9.44
N GLN A 52 4.96 -13.39 -9.10
CA GLN A 52 4.62 -14.48 -10.02
C GLN A 52 3.99 -13.94 -11.30
N ILE A 53 3.03 -13.01 -11.19
CA ILE A 53 2.43 -12.37 -12.37
C ILE A 53 3.52 -11.69 -13.19
N SER A 54 4.32 -10.82 -12.57
CA SER A 54 5.43 -10.10 -13.22
C SER A 54 6.39 -11.03 -13.98
N ASP A 55 6.74 -12.18 -13.40
CA ASP A 55 7.63 -13.16 -14.01
C ASP A 55 6.95 -13.87 -15.20
N ILE A 56 5.65 -14.18 -15.10
CA ILE A 56 4.89 -14.86 -16.16
C ILE A 56 4.61 -13.93 -17.34
N VAL A 57 4.24 -12.67 -17.09
CA VAL A 57 4.05 -11.67 -18.16
C VAL A 57 5.35 -11.02 -18.63
N GLN A 58 6.51 -11.49 -18.15
CA GLN A 58 7.85 -10.99 -18.50
C GLN A 58 8.00 -9.46 -18.37
N GLN A 59 7.30 -8.86 -17.40
CA GLN A 59 7.33 -7.43 -17.13
C GLN A 59 7.76 -7.16 -15.69
N PRO A 60 9.08 -7.16 -15.40
CA PRO A 60 9.63 -6.95 -14.06
C PRO A 60 9.23 -5.60 -13.46
N GLU A 61 8.85 -4.64 -14.29
CA GLU A 61 8.32 -3.33 -13.90
C GLU A 61 7.06 -3.43 -13.01
N ILE A 62 6.22 -4.46 -13.18
CA ILE A 62 4.98 -4.64 -12.41
C ILE A 62 5.32 -4.86 -10.92
N PHE A 63 6.19 -5.84 -10.64
CA PHE A 63 6.64 -6.12 -9.29
C PHE A 63 7.55 -5.01 -8.74
N LYS A 64 8.46 -4.47 -9.55
CA LYS A 64 9.37 -3.39 -9.12
C LYS A 64 8.61 -2.15 -8.66
N ASN A 65 7.61 -1.70 -9.42
CA ASN A 65 6.80 -0.54 -9.04
C ASN A 65 5.95 -0.81 -7.79
N ALA A 66 5.38 -2.01 -7.65
CA ALA A 66 4.65 -2.39 -6.44
C ALA A 66 5.57 -2.46 -5.20
N LEU A 67 6.77 -3.01 -5.34
CA LEU A 67 7.76 -3.07 -4.28
C LEU A 67 8.23 -1.67 -3.86
N ILE A 68 8.45 -0.77 -4.82
CA ILE A 68 8.77 0.64 -4.53
C ILE A 68 7.62 1.28 -3.75
N ALA A 69 6.36 1.09 -4.17
CA ALA A 69 5.20 1.62 -3.46
C ALA A 69 5.12 1.09 -2.01
N THR A 70 5.40 -0.19 -1.81
CA THR A 70 5.50 -0.82 -0.48
C THR A 70 6.61 -0.20 0.36
N ILE A 71 7.83 -0.07 -0.17
CA ILE A 71 8.97 0.48 0.56
C ILE A 71 8.69 1.93 0.97
N VAL A 72 8.15 2.74 0.06
CA VAL A 72 7.74 4.12 0.35
C VAL A 72 6.66 4.15 1.43
N GLY A 73 5.68 3.24 1.38
CA GLY A 73 4.64 3.12 2.39
C GLY A 73 5.20 2.77 3.78
N ILE A 74 6.13 1.82 3.86
CA ILE A 74 6.78 1.43 5.12
C ILE A 74 7.61 2.60 5.68
N VAL A 75 8.40 3.27 4.84
CA VAL A 75 9.19 4.44 5.27
C VAL A 75 8.29 5.56 5.77
N GLY A 76 7.19 5.82 5.06
CA GLY A 76 6.17 6.80 5.49
C GLY A 76 5.53 6.43 6.83
N ALA A 77 5.17 5.16 7.03
CA ALA A 77 4.57 4.68 8.27
C ALA A 77 5.55 4.77 9.46
N VAL A 78 6.81 4.38 9.26
CA VAL A 78 7.86 4.49 10.30
C VAL A 78 8.09 5.95 10.66
N ALA A 79 8.20 6.85 9.67
CA ALA A 79 8.30 8.28 9.91
C ALA A 79 7.10 8.79 10.70
N ALA A 80 5.88 8.38 10.36
CA ALA A 80 4.67 8.75 11.09
C ALA A 80 4.72 8.34 12.58
N ILE A 81 5.17 7.12 12.86
CA ILE A 81 5.28 6.61 14.23
C ILE A 81 6.37 7.37 15.00
N VAL A 82 7.52 7.63 14.38
CA VAL A 82 8.62 8.36 15.04
C VAL A 82 8.21 9.80 15.33
N PHE A 83 7.70 10.53 14.34
CA PHE A 83 7.34 11.95 14.49
C PHE A 83 6.03 12.14 15.26
N GLY A 84 4.98 11.38 14.91
CA GLY A 84 3.67 11.46 15.55
C GLY A 84 3.63 10.77 16.92
N GLY A 85 4.27 9.60 17.05
CA GLY A 85 4.35 8.88 18.33
C GLY A 85 5.18 9.63 19.37
N ALA A 86 6.32 10.23 18.99
CA ALA A 86 7.09 11.07 19.91
C ALA A 86 6.30 12.32 20.36
N ALA A 87 5.49 12.90 19.48
CA ALA A 87 4.64 14.04 19.80
C ALA A 87 3.57 13.68 20.85
N ILE A 88 2.90 12.53 20.67
CA ILE A 88 1.91 12.02 21.62
C ILE A 88 2.59 11.66 22.95
N MET A 89 3.73 10.95 22.90
CA MET A 89 4.50 10.59 24.09
C MET A 89 4.95 11.82 24.89
N SER A 90 5.34 12.90 24.20
CA SER A 90 5.75 14.17 24.81
C SER A 90 4.63 14.82 25.63
N LEU A 91 3.36 14.66 25.24
CA LEU A 91 2.21 15.17 26.00
C LEU A 91 2.01 14.39 27.31
N PHE A 92 2.24 13.07 27.28
CA PHE A 92 2.12 12.23 28.47
C PHE A 92 3.27 12.43 29.47
N THR A 93 4.47 12.78 28.99
CA THR A 93 5.67 12.92 29.85
C THR A 93 5.88 14.34 30.38
N ASN A 94 5.63 15.38 29.58
CA ASN A 94 5.88 16.79 29.98
C ASN A 94 4.63 17.49 30.54
N GLY A 95 3.46 16.85 30.48
CA GLY A 95 2.20 17.39 30.95
C GLY A 95 1.52 18.36 29.98
N PHE A 96 0.35 18.86 30.37
CA PHE A 96 -0.48 19.74 29.53
C PHE A 96 -0.15 21.21 29.76
N SER A 97 1.04 21.64 29.32
CA SER A 97 1.36 23.06 29.25
C SER A 97 0.88 23.65 27.91
N GLN A 98 0.54 24.95 27.89
CA GLN A 98 0.12 25.64 26.66
C GLN A 98 1.21 25.59 25.56
N PHE A 99 2.49 25.58 25.96
CA PHE A 99 3.62 25.48 25.03
C PHE A 99 3.76 24.07 24.44
N ASP A 100 3.55 23.03 25.24
CA ASP A 100 3.63 21.63 24.79
C ASP A 100 2.48 21.25 23.87
N ILE A 101 1.26 21.77 24.11
CA ILE A 101 0.11 21.55 23.23
C ILE A 101 0.38 22.14 21.84
N VAL A 102 0.90 23.37 21.75
CA VAL A 102 1.22 24.01 20.47
C VAL A 102 2.32 23.25 19.73
N ARG A 103 3.39 22.85 20.42
CA ARG A 103 4.51 22.11 19.83
C ARG A 103 4.08 20.73 19.31
N THR A 104 3.19 20.04 20.03
CA THR A 104 2.62 18.77 19.59
C THR A 104 1.65 18.94 18.42
N PHE A 105 0.85 19.99 18.39
CA PHE A 105 0.00 20.29 17.24
C PHE A 105 0.81 20.49 15.95
N VAL A 106 1.91 21.25 16.03
CA VAL A 106 2.79 21.50 14.89
C VAL A 106 3.46 20.21 14.41
N SER A 107 3.94 19.35 15.32
CA SER A 107 4.57 18.09 14.93
C SER A 107 3.59 17.07 14.36
N ILE A 108 2.36 17.01 14.88
CA ILE A 108 1.27 16.18 14.32
C ILE A 108 0.91 16.64 12.90
N LEU A 109 0.76 17.95 12.68
CA LEU A 109 0.50 18.49 11.34
C LEU A 109 1.63 18.15 10.36
N LEU A 110 2.89 18.29 10.79
CA LEU A 110 4.05 17.88 9.99
C LEU A 110 4.04 16.38 9.67
N ALA A 111 3.79 15.53 10.66
CA ALA A 111 3.70 14.09 10.46
C ALA A 111 2.57 13.72 9.49
N LEU A 112 1.42 14.39 9.58
CA LEU A 112 0.28 14.19 8.68
C LEU A 112 0.62 14.56 7.23
N VAL A 113 1.31 15.68 7.01
CA VAL A 113 1.78 16.09 5.67
C VAL A 113 2.77 15.07 5.10
N VAL A 114 3.71 14.57 5.91
CA VAL A 114 4.70 13.56 5.46
C VAL A 114 3.99 12.27 5.05
N VAL A 115 3.04 11.78 5.86
CA VAL A 115 2.24 10.59 5.54
C VAL A 115 1.45 10.81 4.25
N TRP A 116 0.82 11.97 4.11
CA TRP A 116 0.04 12.29 2.91
C TRP A 116 0.91 12.27 1.64
N VAL A 117 2.09 12.91 1.66
CA VAL A 117 3.02 12.86 0.52
C VAL A 117 3.43 11.42 0.21
N ALA A 118 3.73 10.61 1.24
CA ALA A 118 4.07 9.20 1.05
C ALA A 118 2.92 8.40 0.40
N LEU A 119 1.67 8.64 0.80
CA LEU A 119 0.49 8.00 0.21
C LEU A 119 0.27 8.40 -1.26
N VAL A 120 0.47 9.67 -1.60
CA VAL A 120 0.38 10.17 -2.98
C VAL A 120 1.46 9.52 -3.85
N VAL A 121 2.70 9.49 -3.37
CA VAL A 121 3.82 8.85 -4.09
C VAL A 121 3.56 7.36 -4.27
N SER A 122 3.16 6.65 -3.20
CA SER A 122 2.82 5.22 -3.27
C SER A 122 1.71 4.94 -4.30
N SER A 123 0.67 5.78 -4.33
CA SER A 123 -0.43 5.66 -5.28
C SER A 123 -0.03 5.91 -6.73
N MET A 124 0.94 6.81 -6.99
CA MET A 124 1.48 6.99 -8.34
C MET A 124 2.19 5.74 -8.86
N PHE A 125 3.01 5.09 -8.02
CA PHE A 125 3.70 3.85 -8.38
C PHE A 125 2.73 2.67 -8.53
N LEU A 126 1.72 2.57 -7.66
CA LEU A 126 0.64 1.59 -7.77
C LEU A 126 -0.16 1.77 -9.06
N ARG A 127 -0.54 3.00 -9.40
CA ARG A 127 -1.21 3.31 -10.68
C ARG A 127 -0.35 2.89 -11.88
N LYS A 128 0.97 3.08 -11.81
CA LYS A 128 1.89 2.66 -12.88
C LYS A 128 1.92 1.13 -13.02
N SER A 129 2.02 0.40 -11.91
CA SER A 129 1.97 -1.08 -11.90
C SER A 129 0.64 -1.61 -12.46
N LEU A 130 -0.48 -1.02 -12.06
CA LEU A 130 -1.82 -1.41 -12.51
C LEU A 130 -2.06 -1.08 -13.99
N ASN A 131 -1.58 0.06 -14.49
CA ASN A 131 -1.67 0.39 -15.91
C ASN A 131 -0.86 -0.56 -16.79
N LEU A 132 0.33 -0.96 -16.36
CA LEU A 132 1.13 -1.96 -17.07
C LEU A 132 0.39 -3.30 -17.10
N THR A 133 -0.13 -3.72 -15.95
CA THR A 133 -0.95 -4.94 -15.81
C THR A 133 -2.18 -4.92 -16.71
N ALA A 134 -2.86 -3.77 -16.84
CA ALA A 134 -4.00 -3.57 -17.74
C ALA A 134 -3.63 -3.78 -19.21
N ASN A 135 -2.46 -3.28 -19.63
CA ASN A 135 -1.99 -3.40 -21.00
C ASN A 135 -1.63 -4.84 -21.36
N VAL A 136 -1.09 -5.62 -20.41
CA VAL A 136 -0.73 -7.02 -20.67
C VAL A 136 -1.91 -7.97 -20.63
N LEU A 137 -2.80 -7.78 -19.65
CA LEU A 137 -3.98 -8.64 -19.52
C LEU A 137 -5.12 -8.25 -20.48
N GLY A 138 -5.03 -7.07 -21.12
CA GLY A 138 -6.06 -6.56 -22.03
C GLY A 138 -7.36 -6.15 -21.33
N ILE A 139 -7.35 -5.99 -20.00
CA ILE A 139 -8.55 -5.75 -19.17
C ILE A 139 -8.51 -4.31 -18.63
N GLY A 140 -9.47 -3.49 -19.07
CA GLY A 140 -9.56 -2.08 -18.67
C GLY A 140 -9.80 -1.84 -17.18
N LEU A 141 -10.28 -2.85 -16.43
CA LEU A 141 -10.58 -2.75 -15.01
C LEU A 141 -9.36 -2.37 -14.15
N PHE A 142 -8.16 -2.84 -14.50
CA PHE A 142 -6.93 -2.48 -13.79
C PHE A 142 -6.56 -1.00 -13.96
N ARG A 143 -6.83 -0.44 -15.14
CA ARG A 143 -6.63 1.00 -15.41
C ARG A 143 -7.58 1.84 -14.57
N THR A 144 -8.84 1.45 -14.47
CA THR A 144 -9.83 2.12 -13.63
C THR A 144 -9.49 2.00 -12.15
N ALA A 145 -9.06 0.83 -11.68
CA ALA A 145 -8.60 0.63 -10.30
C ALA A 145 -7.39 1.52 -9.95
N GLY A 146 -6.41 1.62 -10.86
CA GLY A 146 -5.25 2.51 -10.66
C GLY A 146 -5.64 3.99 -10.61
N LEU A 147 -6.65 4.41 -11.37
CA LEU A 147 -7.22 5.75 -11.28
C LEU A 147 -7.95 5.96 -9.95
N LEU A 148 -8.77 5.00 -9.51
CA LEU A 148 -9.47 5.04 -8.23
C LEU A 148 -8.52 5.17 -7.04
N ILE A 149 -7.40 4.44 -7.04
CA ILE A 149 -6.38 4.55 -5.98
C ILE A 149 -5.75 5.95 -5.98
N LEU A 150 -5.40 6.48 -7.15
CA LEU A 150 -4.82 7.82 -7.27
C LEU A 150 -5.82 8.90 -6.81
N ILE A 151 -7.06 8.81 -7.28
CA ILE A 151 -8.16 9.70 -6.91
C ILE A 151 -8.39 9.62 -5.40
N GLY A 152 -8.43 8.40 -4.83
CA GLY A 152 -8.57 8.19 -3.39
C GLY A 152 -7.47 8.87 -2.59
N ALA A 153 -6.20 8.70 -2.97
CA ALA A 153 -5.07 9.32 -2.28
C ALA A 153 -5.07 10.86 -2.36
N ILE A 154 -5.56 11.42 -3.47
CA ILE A 154 -5.74 12.87 -3.61
C ILE A 154 -6.94 13.33 -2.77
N LEU A 155 -8.06 12.60 -2.78
CA LEU A 155 -9.27 12.95 -2.02
C LEU A 155 -9.08 12.85 -0.50
N THR A 156 -8.11 12.09 0.00
CA THR A 156 -7.83 12.02 1.44
C THR A 156 -7.55 13.40 2.04
N ILE A 157 -6.99 14.35 1.26
CA ILE A 157 -6.79 15.73 1.74
C ILE A 157 -8.11 16.51 1.84
N ILE A 158 -9.01 16.30 0.88
CA ILE A 158 -10.32 16.98 0.85
C ILE A 158 -11.21 16.48 2.00
N LEU A 159 -11.08 15.20 2.39
CA LEU A 159 -11.80 14.63 3.53
C LEU A 159 -11.24 15.12 4.88
N VAL A 160 -9.96 15.54 4.93
CA VAL A 160 -9.34 16.09 6.14
C VAL A 160 -9.66 17.58 6.34
N GLU A 161 -9.93 18.32 5.27
CA GLU A 161 -10.25 19.76 5.30
C GLU A 161 -11.76 20.08 5.44
N ARG A 162 -12.64 19.07 5.52
CA ARG A 162 -14.10 19.23 5.65
C ARG A 162 -14.60 18.76 7.01
#